data_AF-A0A7U0TF39-F1
#
_entry.id   AF-A0A7U0TF39-F1
#
_cell.length_a   1.000
_cell.length_b   1.000
_cell.length_c   1.000
_cell.angle_alpha   90.00
_cell.angle_beta   90.00
_cell.angle_gamma   90.00
#
_symmetry.space_group_name_H-M   'P 1'
#
loop_
_entity.id
_entity.type
_entity.pdbx_description
1 polymer ?
#
loop_
_entity_poly.entity_id
_entity_poly.type
_entity_poly.pdbx_seq_one_letter_code
_entity_poly.pdbx_strand_id
1 'polypeptide(L)'
;MSRFALILVVVVVSVAMANAQCDGLDGADGTSNGQAGASGLAGGPNCNGGKGGKGAPGVGTAGGAGGVGGAGGTGNTNGGAGGSGGNSDVAAGGAGAAGGAAGGAGTGGTGGNGGAGKPGGAPGAGGAGTPAGSAGSAGQTTV
;
A
#
# COMPACT_ATOMS: atom_id res chain seq x y z
N MET A 1 -4.73 46.35 -15.25
CA MET A 1 -5.34 45.19 -14.55
C MET A 1 -5.55 45.56 -13.10
N SER A 2 -6.79 45.48 -12.61
CA SER A 2 -7.17 45.93 -11.25
C SER A 2 -6.47 45.10 -10.18
N ARG A 3 -6.00 45.73 -9.10
CA ARG A 3 -5.41 45.05 -7.93
C ARG A 3 -6.32 43.96 -7.35
N PHE A 4 -7.63 44.12 -7.50
CA PHE A 4 -8.62 43.10 -7.15
C PHE A 4 -8.49 41.81 -7.96
N ALA A 5 -8.22 41.90 -9.26
CA ALA A 5 -8.06 40.72 -10.12
C ALA A 5 -6.78 39.94 -9.73
N LEU A 6 -5.71 40.64 -9.35
CA LEU A 6 -4.47 40.01 -8.89
C LEU A 6 -4.68 39.26 -7.57
N ILE A 7 -5.39 39.86 -6.61
CA ILE A 7 -5.70 39.22 -5.32
C ILE A 7 -6.54 37.97 -5.52
N LEU A 8 -7.54 38.03 -6.40
CA LEU A 8 -8.43 36.90 -6.67
C LEU A 8 -7.65 35.73 -7.32
N VAL A 9 -6.75 36.01 -8.26
CA VAL A 9 -5.88 34.99 -8.87
C VAL A 9 -4.95 34.37 -7.83
N VAL A 10 -4.34 35.17 -6.96
CA VAL A 10 -3.47 34.65 -5.89
C VAL A 10 -4.24 33.73 -4.94
N VAL A 11 -5.43 34.13 -4.48
CA VAL A 11 -6.26 33.31 -3.59
C VAL A 11 -6.65 31.99 -4.26
N VAL A 12 -7.08 32.01 -5.52
CA VAL A 12 -7.46 30.79 -6.25
C VAL A 12 -6.27 29.85 -6.42
N VAL A 13 -5.09 30.38 -6.76
CA VAL A 13 -3.87 29.56 -6.91
C VAL A 13 -3.41 28.99 -5.57
N SER A 14 -3.47 29.77 -4.48
CA SER A 14 -3.14 29.29 -3.13
C SER A 14 -4.08 28.17 -2.67
N VAL A 15 -5.38 28.30 -2.94
CA VAL A 15 -6.38 27.26 -2.61
C VAL A 15 -6.17 26.01 -3.48
N ALA A 16 -5.79 26.16 -4.75
CA ALA A 16 -5.50 25.02 -5.62
C ALA A 16 -4.28 24.22 -5.13
N MET A 17 -3.21 24.89 -4.68
CA MET A 17 -2.03 24.21 -4.14
C MET A 17 -2.26 23.57 -2.77
N ALA A 18 -3.16 24.14 -1.96
CA ALA A 18 -3.52 23.58 -0.64
C ALA A 18 -4.33 22.27 -0.74
N ASN A 19 -4.99 22.01 -1.87
CA ASN A 19 -5.85 20.85 -2.08
C ASN A 19 -5.21 19.74 -2.94
N ALA A 20 -3.96 19.89 -3.36
CA ALA A 20 -3.25 18.83 -4.06
C ALA A 20 -2.90 17.72 -3.06
N GLN A 21 -3.78 16.72 -2.93
CA GLN A 21 -3.45 15.47 -2.25
C GLN A 21 -2.30 14.79 -3.03
N CYS A 22 -1.23 14.47 -2.33
CA CYS A 22 -0.04 13.83 -2.88
C CYS A 22 -0.05 12.32 -2.63
N ASP A 23 0.79 11.57 -3.36
CA ASP A 23 0.96 10.14 -3.13
C ASP A 23 2.23 9.86 -2.34
N GLY A 24 2.16 8.88 -1.44
CA GLY A 24 3.32 8.34 -0.74
C GLY A 24 4.19 7.51 -1.68
N LEU A 25 5.45 7.33 -1.30
CA LEU A 25 6.39 6.55 -2.09
C LEU A 25 6.13 5.05 -1.91
N ASP A 26 5.92 4.35 -3.01
CA ASP A 26 5.71 2.91 -3.04
C ASP A 26 6.99 2.14 -2.66
N GLY A 27 6.82 1.01 -1.99
CA GLY A 27 7.88 0.05 -1.73
C GLY A 27 8.22 -0.77 -2.98
N ALA A 28 9.51 -1.02 -3.20
CA ALA A 28 9.95 -1.85 -4.31
C ALA A 28 9.50 -3.32 -4.15
N ASP A 29 9.19 -3.95 -5.27
CA ASP A 29 8.96 -5.40 -5.33
C ASP A 29 10.27 -6.17 -5.03
N GLY A 30 10.14 -7.34 -4.41
CA GLY A 30 11.23 -8.30 -4.30
C GLY A 30 11.58 -8.86 -5.68
N THR A 31 12.86 -9.07 -5.94
CA THR A 31 13.34 -9.56 -7.25
C THR A 31 14.20 -10.81 -7.15
N SER A 32 14.93 -10.96 -6.04
CA SER A 32 15.74 -12.16 -5.77
C SER A 32 14.87 -13.32 -5.28
N ASN A 33 15.37 -14.55 -5.42
CA ASN A 33 14.63 -15.76 -5.07
C ASN A 33 14.07 -15.73 -3.63
N GLY A 34 12.74 -15.68 -3.48
CA GLY A 34 12.06 -15.59 -2.18
C GLY A 34 12.21 -14.24 -1.45
N GLN A 35 12.69 -13.19 -2.10
CA GLN A 35 12.89 -11.88 -1.50
C GLN A 35 11.55 -11.21 -1.15
N ALA A 36 11.45 -10.62 0.05
CA ALA A 36 10.27 -9.85 0.44
C ALA A 36 10.18 -8.52 -0.33
N GLY A 37 8.95 -8.03 -0.52
CA GLY A 37 8.69 -6.67 -0.99
C GLY A 37 8.99 -5.63 0.11
N ALA A 38 9.46 -4.46 -0.28
CA ALA A 38 9.70 -3.36 0.64
C ALA A 38 8.38 -2.69 1.07
N SER A 39 8.35 -2.12 2.27
CA SER A 39 7.20 -1.35 2.74
C SER A 39 7.03 -0.06 1.94
N GLY A 40 5.78 0.34 1.69
CA GLY A 40 5.46 1.70 1.25
C GLY A 40 5.73 2.69 2.37
N LEU A 41 6.18 3.89 2.01
CA LEU A 41 6.43 4.96 2.97
C LEU A 41 5.13 5.58 3.48
N ALA A 42 5.14 5.99 4.74
CA ALA A 42 4.06 6.81 5.28
C ALA A 42 3.96 8.13 4.48
N GLY A 43 2.73 8.58 4.24
CA GLY A 43 2.46 9.82 3.55
C GLY A 43 3.01 11.02 4.31
N GLY A 44 3.59 11.97 3.58
CA GLY A 44 3.86 13.32 4.10
C GLY A 44 2.57 14.11 4.34
N PRO A 45 2.67 15.39 4.73
CA PRO A 45 1.49 16.22 4.93
C PRO A 45 0.56 16.23 3.71
N ASN A 46 -0.72 15.90 3.92
CA ASN A 46 -1.75 15.75 2.89
C ASN A 46 -1.46 14.68 1.82
N CYS A 47 -0.53 13.75 2.07
CA CYS A 47 -0.26 12.64 1.17
C CYS A 47 -0.89 11.33 1.65
N ASN A 48 -1.34 10.52 0.70
CA ASN A 48 -1.67 9.12 0.95
C ASN A 48 -0.42 8.34 1.36
N GLY A 49 -0.62 7.18 1.98
CA GLY A 49 0.46 6.22 2.17
C GLY A 49 0.84 5.51 0.87
N GLY A 50 2.14 5.22 0.70
CA GLY A 50 2.63 4.44 -0.44
C GLY A 50 2.22 2.97 -0.34
N LYS A 51 2.07 2.29 -1.48
CA LYS A 51 1.80 0.85 -1.53
C LYS A 51 3.03 0.06 -1.11
N GLY A 52 2.81 -1.09 -0.48
CA GLY A 52 3.87 -2.06 -0.25
C GLY A 52 4.18 -2.87 -1.51
N GLY A 53 5.45 -3.17 -1.71
CA GLY A 53 5.91 -3.98 -2.83
C GLY A 53 5.51 -5.45 -2.69
N LYS A 54 5.42 -6.16 -3.80
CA LYS A 54 5.14 -7.60 -3.83
C LYS A 54 6.36 -8.42 -3.42
N GLY A 55 6.14 -9.55 -2.79
CA GLY A 55 7.18 -10.55 -2.57
C GLY A 55 7.55 -11.25 -3.88
N ALA A 56 8.83 -11.57 -4.05
CA ALA A 56 9.34 -12.32 -5.19
C ALA A 56 8.88 -13.79 -5.14
N PRO A 57 8.72 -14.44 -6.31
CA PRO A 57 8.56 -15.89 -6.35
C PRO A 57 9.74 -16.64 -5.69
N GLY A 58 9.44 -17.76 -5.06
CA GLY A 58 10.42 -18.74 -4.58
C GLY A 58 10.52 -19.92 -5.55
N VAL A 59 11.75 -20.23 -5.99
CA VAL A 59 12.13 -21.37 -6.81
C VAL A 59 12.96 -22.31 -5.94
N GLY A 60 12.39 -23.45 -5.57
CA GLY A 60 12.99 -24.37 -4.61
C GLY A 60 12.94 -23.88 -3.15
N THR A 61 12.30 -22.73 -2.90
CA THR A 61 12.17 -22.07 -1.59
C THR A 61 10.77 -21.47 -1.44
N ALA A 62 10.43 -21.02 -0.23
CA ALA A 62 9.18 -20.28 -0.02
C ALA A 62 9.16 -18.96 -0.79
N GLY A 63 7.97 -18.51 -1.17
CA GLY A 63 7.78 -17.19 -1.78
C GLY A 63 8.03 -16.07 -0.77
N GLY A 64 8.51 -14.92 -1.25
CA GLY A 64 8.76 -13.76 -0.40
C GLY A 64 7.47 -13.16 0.14
N ALA A 65 7.50 -12.59 1.34
CA ALA A 65 6.36 -11.85 1.88
C ALA A 65 6.13 -10.53 1.12
N GLY A 66 4.90 -10.04 1.11
CA GLY A 66 4.62 -8.68 0.67
C GLY A 66 5.17 -7.62 1.63
N GLY A 67 5.34 -6.40 1.13
CA GLY A 67 5.66 -5.22 1.94
C GLY A 67 4.41 -4.56 2.50
N VAL A 68 4.50 -3.97 3.69
CA VAL A 68 3.37 -3.28 4.33
C VAL A 68 3.03 -1.99 3.58
N GLY A 69 1.75 -1.64 3.48
CA GLY A 69 1.31 -0.35 2.96
C GLY A 69 1.58 0.79 3.96
N GLY A 70 2.06 1.92 3.47
CA GLY A 70 2.32 3.10 4.29
C GLY A 70 1.04 3.69 4.89
N ALA A 71 1.13 4.27 6.08
CA ALA A 71 0.01 5.03 6.64
C ALA A 71 -0.22 6.33 5.85
N GLY A 72 -1.47 6.82 5.80
CA GLY A 72 -1.77 8.16 5.33
C GLY A 72 -1.10 9.22 6.20
N GLY A 73 -0.66 10.32 5.60
CA GLY A 73 -0.08 11.45 6.32
C GLY A 73 -1.12 12.30 7.04
N THR A 74 -0.70 13.43 7.61
CA THR A 74 -1.63 14.35 8.29
C THR A 74 -2.72 14.85 7.34
N GLY A 75 -3.94 15.05 7.83
CA GLY A 75 -5.10 15.46 7.04
C GLY A 75 -6.08 14.30 6.83
N ASN A 76 -6.90 14.39 5.79
CA ASN A 76 -7.79 13.30 5.35
C ASN A 76 -7.13 12.57 4.19
N THR A 77 -6.39 11.51 4.49
CA THR A 77 -5.53 10.79 3.54
C THR A 77 -5.73 9.29 3.66
N ASN A 78 -5.58 8.59 2.54
CA ASN A 78 -5.80 7.15 2.51
C ASN A 78 -4.52 6.40 2.91
N GLY A 79 -4.68 5.23 3.50
CA GLY A 79 -3.58 4.30 3.69
C GLY A 79 -3.20 3.59 2.39
N GLY A 80 -1.93 3.27 2.24
CA GLY A 80 -1.42 2.49 1.11
C GLY A 80 -1.83 1.02 1.20
N ALA A 81 -2.00 0.37 0.05
CA ALA A 81 -2.30 -1.07 0.03
C ALA A 81 -1.08 -1.90 0.46
N GLY A 82 -1.33 -3.02 1.13
CA GLY A 82 -0.30 -4.03 1.41
C GLY A 82 0.09 -4.80 0.16
N GLY A 83 1.36 -5.12 0.02
CA GLY A 83 1.88 -5.96 -1.04
C GLY A 83 1.43 -7.41 -0.90
N SER A 84 1.21 -8.09 -2.01
CA SER A 84 0.94 -9.52 -2.02
C SER A 84 2.23 -10.33 -1.83
N GLY A 85 2.10 -11.51 -1.23
CA GLY A 85 3.20 -12.47 -1.17
C GLY A 85 3.50 -13.10 -2.53
N GLY A 86 4.75 -13.52 -2.72
CA GLY A 86 5.20 -14.23 -3.91
C GLY A 86 4.79 -15.71 -3.89
N ASN A 87 4.65 -16.31 -5.07
CA ASN A 87 4.30 -17.72 -5.18
C ASN A 87 5.51 -18.62 -4.90
N SER A 88 5.28 -19.90 -4.61
CA SER A 88 6.32 -20.93 -4.57
C SER A 88 5.95 -22.13 -5.44
N ASP A 89 6.93 -22.69 -6.14
CA ASP A 89 6.77 -23.88 -6.98
C ASP A 89 6.65 -25.17 -6.15
N VAL A 90 7.40 -25.28 -5.05
CA VAL A 90 7.48 -26.50 -4.24
C VAL A 90 7.16 -26.33 -2.75
N ALA A 91 7.17 -25.09 -2.25
CA ALA A 91 7.04 -24.78 -0.83
C ALA A 91 5.85 -23.85 -0.55
N ALA A 92 5.85 -23.22 0.62
CA ALA A 92 4.80 -22.28 1.01
C ALA A 92 4.83 -21.00 0.16
N GLY A 93 3.66 -20.48 -0.19
CA GLY A 93 3.54 -19.14 -0.76
C GLY A 93 3.83 -18.07 0.30
N GLY A 94 4.35 -16.93 -0.12
CA GLY A 94 4.62 -15.80 0.77
C GLY A 94 3.33 -15.21 1.33
N ALA A 95 3.36 -14.68 2.55
CA ALA A 95 2.21 -14.00 3.13
C ALA A 95 1.98 -12.63 2.48
N GLY A 96 0.71 -12.24 2.33
CA GLY A 96 0.34 -10.87 2.02
C GLY A 96 0.54 -9.95 3.23
N ALA A 97 0.87 -8.69 2.98
CA ALA A 97 1.13 -7.72 4.04
C ALA A 97 -0.10 -6.87 4.36
N ALA A 98 -0.10 -6.25 5.54
CA ALA A 98 -1.19 -5.38 5.94
C ALA A 98 -1.24 -4.09 5.09
N GLY A 99 -2.44 -3.57 4.87
CA GLY A 99 -2.64 -2.21 4.37
C GLY A 99 -2.36 -1.18 5.46
N GLY A 100 -1.96 0.02 5.02
CA GLY A 100 -1.72 1.15 5.91
C GLY A 100 -3.01 1.74 6.47
N ALA A 101 -2.94 2.31 7.66
CA ALA A 101 -4.07 3.06 8.23
C ALA A 101 -4.25 4.41 7.51
N ALA A 102 -5.48 4.91 7.49
CA ALA A 102 -5.80 6.25 7.02
C ALA A 102 -5.28 7.34 7.97
N GLY A 103 -5.10 8.54 7.42
CA GLY A 103 -5.06 9.78 8.18
C GLY A 103 -6.45 10.44 8.24
N GLY A 104 -6.87 10.87 9.43
CA GLY A 104 -8.14 11.56 9.63
C GLY A 104 -9.34 10.72 9.19
N ALA A 105 -10.18 11.29 8.32
CA ALA A 105 -11.36 10.61 7.79
C ALA A 105 -11.10 9.76 6.53
N GLY A 106 -9.85 9.56 6.11
CA GLY A 106 -9.51 8.80 4.91
C GLY A 106 -9.85 7.31 4.99
N THR A 107 -9.64 6.60 3.88
CA THR A 107 -9.90 5.16 3.79
C THR A 107 -8.66 4.34 4.13
N GLY A 108 -8.86 3.22 4.84
CA GLY A 108 -7.78 2.31 5.15
C GLY A 108 -7.31 1.55 3.90
N GLY A 109 -6.02 1.27 3.80
CA GLY A 109 -5.46 0.50 2.70
C GLY A 109 -5.91 -0.97 2.72
N THR A 110 -6.11 -1.58 1.55
CA THR A 110 -6.42 -3.01 1.47
C THR A 110 -5.23 -3.86 1.87
N GLY A 111 -5.47 -5.02 2.50
CA GLY A 111 -4.45 -6.03 2.75
C GLY A 111 -4.02 -6.73 1.46
N GLY A 112 -2.76 -7.14 1.40
CA GLY A 112 -2.20 -7.92 0.30
C GLY A 112 -2.69 -9.38 0.33
N ASN A 113 -2.73 -10.03 -0.83
CA ASN A 113 -3.06 -11.44 -0.91
C ASN A 113 -1.85 -12.31 -0.56
N GLY A 114 -2.08 -13.50 -0.02
CA GLY A 114 -1.05 -14.52 0.04
C GLY A 114 -0.67 -15.04 -1.34
N GLY A 115 0.60 -15.39 -1.54
CA GLY A 115 1.09 -16.04 -2.74
C GLY A 115 0.64 -17.50 -2.81
N ALA A 116 0.50 -18.04 -4.01
CA ALA A 116 0.15 -19.46 -4.20
C ALA A 116 1.30 -20.38 -3.74
N GLY A 117 0.97 -21.57 -3.23
CA GLY A 117 1.98 -22.52 -2.76
C GLY A 117 1.38 -23.80 -2.16
N LYS A 118 2.23 -24.55 -1.44
CA LYS A 118 1.90 -25.82 -0.80
C LYS A 118 2.41 -25.82 0.66
N PRO A 119 1.74 -25.11 1.60
CA PRO A 119 0.44 -24.43 1.45
C PRO A 119 0.53 -23.03 0.83
N GLY A 120 -0.61 -22.46 0.43
CA GLY A 120 -0.70 -21.04 0.05
C GLY A 120 -0.38 -20.11 1.22
N GLY A 121 0.05 -18.88 0.91
CA GLY A 121 0.38 -17.86 1.91
C GLY A 121 -0.84 -17.27 2.61
N ALA A 122 -0.65 -16.74 3.82
CA ALA A 122 -1.71 -16.08 4.57
C ALA A 122 -2.11 -14.71 3.96
N PRO A 123 -3.37 -14.26 4.12
CA PRO A 123 -3.79 -12.92 3.73
C PRO A 123 -3.24 -11.84 4.66
N GLY A 124 -2.99 -10.65 4.11
CA GLY A 124 -2.74 -9.44 4.88
C GLY A 124 -4.02 -8.81 5.40
N ALA A 125 -3.96 -8.19 6.58
CA ALA A 125 -5.08 -7.44 7.14
C ALA A 125 -5.31 -6.12 6.38
N GLY A 126 -6.55 -5.62 6.37
CA GLY A 126 -6.81 -4.26 5.93
C GLY A 126 -6.42 -3.22 6.98
N GLY A 127 -6.06 -2.02 6.53
CA GLY A 127 -5.75 -0.89 7.39
C GLY A 127 -7.01 -0.25 7.97
N ALA A 128 -6.89 0.35 9.15
CA ALA A 128 -7.99 1.12 9.76
C ALA A 128 -8.30 2.39 8.96
N GLY A 129 -9.57 2.81 8.94
CA GLY A 129 -10.02 4.03 8.29
C GLY A 129 -11.54 4.16 8.27
N THR A 130 -12.06 5.11 7.49
CA THR A 130 -13.49 5.37 7.31
C THR A 130 -13.88 5.30 5.82
N PRO A 131 -14.13 4.09 5.27
CA PRO A 131 -14.07 2.78 5.93
C PRO A 131 -12.65 2.21 6.06
N ALA A 132 -12.51 1.17 6.88
CA ALA A 132 -11.32 0.34 6.92
C ALA A 132 -11.16 -0.41 5.59
N GLY A 133 -9.91 -0.71 5.23
CA GLY A 133 -9.61 -1.56 4.09
C GLY A 133 -10.04 -3.00 4.35
N SER A 134 -10.41 -3.72 3.29
CA SER A 134 -10.62 -5.16 3.39
C SER A 134 -9.30 -5.91 3.54
N ALA A 135 -9.33 -7.03 4.25
CA ALA A 135 -8.22 -7.99 4.24
C ALA A 135 -8.07 -8.62 2.84
N GLY A 136 -6.87 -9.12 2.56
CA GLY A 136 -6.59 -9.88 1.35
C GLY A 136 -7.16 -11.30 1.38
N SER A 137 -6.91 -12.05 0.32
CA SER A 137 -7.24 -13.48 0.21
C SER A 137 -6.04 -14.35 0.55
N ALA A 138 -6.29 -15.53 1.11
CA ALA A 138 -5.25 -16.55 1.23
C ALA A 138 -4.76 -17.00 -0.15
N GLY A 139 -3.52 -17.46 -0.22
CA GLY A 139 -2.92 -17.98 -1.43
C GLY A 139 -3.60 -19.26 -1.90
N GLN A 140 -3.73 -19.40 -3.22
CA GLN A 140 -4.23 -20.64 -3.81
C GLN A 140 -3.32 -21.82 -3.42
N THR A 141 -3.95 -22.92 -3.00
CA THR A 141 -3.26 -24.17 -2.67
C THR A 141 -3.63 -25.23 -3.68
N THR A 142 -2.64 -25.99 -4.17
CA THR A 142 -2.87 -27.20 -4.98
C THR A 142 -2.79 -28.41 -4.04
N VAL A 143 -3.88 -29.17 -3.99
CA VAL A 143 -4.00 -30.45 -3.26
C VAL A 143 -3.84 -31.62 -4.21
#